data_AF-A0A942I051-F1
#
_entry.id   AF-A0A942I051-F1
#
_cell.length_a   1.000
_cell.length_b   1.000
_cell.length_c   1.000
_cell.angle_alpha   90.00
_cell.angle_beta   90.00
_cell.angle_gamma   90.00
#
_symmetry.space_group_name_H-M   'P 1'
#
loop_
_entity.id
_entity.type
_entity.pdbx_description
1 polymer ?
#
loop_
_entity_poly.entity_id
_entity_poly.type
_entity_poly.pdbx_seq_one_letter_code
_entity_poly.pdbx_strand_id
1 'polypeptide(L)'
;MEQLRQVDMLSEYQVMPSHKKSHYIPFPYTEQAIIDLHALFITPGIHHIEIESVEKGRMLLEALLSSLNCYTAITCITANEIAFMTDIYDCSDELATQTCIESFFNEQCLFDCMVIEPCPKLVNSSWYKKAEKYLRSSTMSLHAPIIFVAYTKSAS
;
A
#
# COMPACT_ATOMS: atom_id res chain seq x y z
N MET A 1 -6.00 20.69 41.35
CA MET A 1 -4.58 20.31 41.21
C MET A 1 -4.52 18.86 41.63
N GLU A 2 -4.25 17.86 40.81
CA GLU A 2 -3.72 17.72 39.46
C GLU A 2 -4.43 16.51 38.83
N GLN A 3 -4.86 16.59 37.58
CA GLN A 3 -5.07 15.44 36.69
C GLN A 3 -5.32 15.98 35.29
N LEU A 4 -4.28 16.58 34.73
CA LEU A 4 -4.18 17.03 33.34
C LEU A 4 -2.81 16.58 32.86
N ARG A 5 -2.73 15.39 32.25
CA ARG A 5 -1.69 14.91 31.32
C ARG A 5 -1.81 13.38 31.12
N GLN A 6 -2.89 12.98 30.44
CA GLN A 6 -2.86 11.83 29.55
C GLN A 6 -3.58 12.29 28.28
N VAL A 7 -2.93 13.20 27.57
CA VAL A 7 -3.38 13.70 26.27
C VAL A 7 -2.86 12.72 25.23
N ASP A 8 -3.78 12.04 24.56
CA ASP A 8 -3.74 11.65 23.15
C ASP A 8 -2.37 11.25 22.56
N MET A 9 -1.89 10.05 22.86
CA MET A 9 -0.83 9.38 22.07
C MET A 9 -1.35 8.20 21.23
N LEU A 10 -2.67 7.98 21.18
CA LEU A 10 -3.29 6.90 20.40
C LEU A 10 -4.06 7.39 19.16
N SER A 11 -4.10 8.70 18.90
CA SER A 11 -4.87 9.29 17.79
C SER A 11 -4.11 9.37 16.46
N GLU A 12 -2.81 9.09 16.43
CA GLU A 12 -1.99 9.22 15.20
C GLU A 12 -1.92 7.94 14.34
N TYR A 13 -2.51 6.83 14.79
CA TYR A 13 -2.56 5.57 14.02
C TYR A 13 -3.87 5.34 13.26
N GLN A 14 -4.83 6.27 13.33
CA GLN A 14 -6.07 6.20 12.57
C GLN A 14 -6.08 7.20 11.41
N VAL A 15 -5.27 6.94 10.37
CA VAL A 15 -5.46 7.62 9.08
C VAL A 15 -5.84 6.59 8.02
N MET A 16 -7.05 6.03 8.19
CA MET A 16 -7.80 5.39 7.10
C MET A 16 -9.20 6.02 7.08
N PRO A 17 -9.69 6.53 5.93
CA PRO A 17 -11.09 6.89 5.78
C PRO A 17 -11.95 5.64 6.01
N SER A 18 -12.93 5.76 6.89
CA SER A 18 -13.69 4.70 7.56
C SER A 18 -14.67 3.87 6.70
N HIS A 19 -14.40 3.59 5.41
CA HIS A 19 -15.40 3.00 4.52
C HIS A 19 -14.96 1.86 3.58
N LYS A 20 -13.80 1.23 3.79
CA LYS A 20 -13.43 0.00 3.03
C LYS A 20 -13.04 -1.13 3.97
N LYS A 21 -13.62 -2.31 3.73
CA LYS A 21 -13.32 -3.55 4.47
C LYS A 21 -11.87 -3.94 4.16
N SER A 22 -10.96 -3.72 5.10
CA SER A 22 -9.59 -4.21 5.02
C SER A 22 -9.55 -5.70 5.35
N HIS A 23 -8.64 -6.43 4.68
CA HIS A 23 -8.37 -7.82 4.96
C HIS A 23 -7.16 -7.89 5.90
N TYR A 24 -7.41 -8.12 7.18
CA TYR A 24 -6.34 -8.34 8.16
C TYR A 24 -5.71 -9.72 7.95
N ILE A 25 -4.39 -9.75 7.85
CA ILE A 25 -3.62 -10.98 7.60
C ILE A 25 -2.78 -11.29 8.85
N PRO A 26 -3.24 -12.20 9.73
CA PRO A 26 -2.50 -12.55 10.95
C PRO A 26 -1.22 -13.34 10.62
N PHE A 27 -0.16 -13.11 11.38
CA PHE A 27 1.02 -13.98 11.39
C PHE A 27 0.95 -14.95 12.59
N PRO A 28 1.26 -16.26 12.43
CA PRO A 28 1.67 -16.94 11.19
C PRO A 28 0.52 -17.08 10.18
N TYR A 29 0.86 -17.02 8.89
CA TYR A 29 -0.11 -17.07 7.80
C TYR A 29 -0.76 -18.46 7.69
N THR A 30 -2.08 -18.50 7.56
CA THR A 30 -2.82 -19.73 7.25
C THR A 30 -2.85 -19.96 5.74
N GLU A 31 -2.99 -21.22 5.32
CA GLU A 31 -3.15 -21.54 3.89
C GLU A 31 -4.32 -20.80 3.25
N GLN A 32 -5.46 -20.72 3.95
CA GLN A 32 -6.63 -19.97 3.47
C GLN A 32 -6.31 -18.49 3.28
N ALA A 33 -5.59 -17.86 4.22
CA ALA A 33 -5.20 -16.46 4.08
C ALA A 33 -4.28 -16.24 2.87
N ILE A 34 -3.37 -17.19 2.61
CA ILE A 34 -2.49 -17.16 1.42
C ILE A 34 -3.33 -17.28 0.14
N ILE A 35 -4.30 -18.19 0.08
CA ILE A 35 -5.20 -18.34 -1.08
C ILE A 35 -6.01 -17.06 -1.32
N ASP A 36 -6.57 -16.49 -0.26
CA ASP A 36 -7.34 -15.25 -0.34
C ASP A 36 -6.47 -14.09 -0.82
N LEU A 37 -5.20 -14.04 -0.39
CA LEU A 37 -4.23 -13.04 -0.86
C LEU A 37 -3.87 -13.21 -2.33
N HIS A 38 -3.66 -14.43 -2.81
CA HIS A 38 -3.44 -14.67 -4.25
C HIS A 38 -4.63 -14.15 -5.05
N ALA A 39 -5.86 -14.41 -4.59
CA ALA A 39 -7.08 -13.93 -5.25
C ALA A 39 -7.13 -12.39 -5.28
N LEU A 40 -6.75 -11.70 -4.20
CA LEU A 40 -6.70 -10.23 -4.17
C LEU A 40 -5.69 -9.67 -5.18
N PHE A 41 -4.52 -10.29 -5.28
CA PHE A 41 -3.46 -9.81 -6.18
C PHE A 41 -3.83 -10.05 -7.65
N ILE A 42 -4.45 -11.17 -8.03
CA ILE A 42 -4.81 -11.40 -9.45
C ILE A 42 -6.10 -10.69 -9.90
N THR A 43 -6.88 -10.16 -8.95
CA THR A 43 -8.15 -9.50 -9.26
C THR A 43 -7.93 -8.01 -9.49
N PRO A 44 -8.27 -7.43 -10.66
CA PRO A 44 -8.25 -5.98 -10.83
C PRO A 44 -9.16 -5.30 -9.81
N GLY A 45 -8.66 -4.20 -9.23
CA GLY A 45 -9.42 -3.44 -8.26
C GLY A 45 -8.53 -2.75 -7.24
N ILE A 46 -9.17 -1.98 -6.37
CA ILE A 46 -8.50 -1.36 -5.22
C ILE A 46 -8.75 -2.23 -4.01
N HIS A 47 -7.69 -2.85 -3.52
CA HIS A 47 -7.71 -3.76 -2.38
C HIS A 47 -6.99 -3.15 -1.20
N HIS A 48 -7.38 -3.57 -0.01
CA HIS A 48 -6.83 -3.08 1.25
C HIS A 48 -6.47 -4.27 2.13
N ILE A 49 -5.21 -4.36 2.53
CA ILE A 49 -4.72 -5.38 3.46
C ILE A 49 -4.06 -4.72 4.66
N GLU A 50 -4.15 -5.38 5.81
CA GLU A 50 -3.51 -4.95 7.05
C GLU A 50 -2.55 -6.03 7.53
N ILE A 51 -1.33 -5.62 7.88
CA ILE A 51 -0.23 -6.50 8.30
C ILE A 51 0.47 -5.91 9.53
N GLU A 52 1.05 -6.75 10.38
CA GLU A 52 1.65 -6.36 11.66
C GLU A 52 2.86 -5.43 11.57
N SER A 53 3.67 -5.52 10.52
CA SER A 53 4.87 -4.68 10.35
C SER A 53 5.31 -4.59 8.90
N VAL A 54 6.12 -3.57 8.59
CA VAL A 54 6.73 -3.38 7.25
C VAL A 54 7.56 -4.60 6.87
N GLU A 55 8.39 -5.10 7.79
CA GLU A 55 9.24 -6.27 7.56
C GLU A 55 8.42 -7.51 7.20
N LYS A 56 7.45 -7.89 8.05
CA LYS A 56 6.57 -9.04 7.80
C LYS A 56 5.76 -8.86 6.52
N GLY A 57 5.27 -7.65 6.28
CA GLY A 57 4.51 -7.34 5.07
C GLY A 57 5.35 -7.50 3.81
N ARG A 58 6.60 -7.04 3.81
CA ARG A 58 7.48 -7.17 2.65
C ARG A 58 7.91 -8.61 2.40
N MET A 59 8.20 -9.38 3.45
CA MET A 59 8.44 -10.82 3.29
C MET A 59 7.23 -11.54 2.67
N LEU A 60 6.01 -11.17 3.09
CA LEU A 60 4.79 -11.72 2.50
C LEU A 60 4.61 -11.28 1.04
N LEU A 61 4.80 -10.00 0.74
CA LEU A 61 4.70 -9.45 -0.61
C LEU A 61 5.71 -10.10 -1.54
N GLU A 62 6.96 -10.23 -1.13
CA GLU A 62 8.02 -10.89 -1.90
C GLU A 62 7.65 -12.36 -2.20
N ALA A 63 7.24 -13.11 -1.18
CA ALA A 63 6.81 -14.49 -1.34
C ALA A 63 5.59 -14.62 -2.29
N LEU A 64 4.62 -13.71 -2.18
CA LEU A 64 3.39 -13.72 -2.97
C LEU A 64 3.63 -13.32 -4.43
N LEU A 65 4.37 -12.24 -4.65
CA LEU A 65 4.66 -11.73 -5.99
C LEU A 65 5.55 -12.71 -6.76
N SER A 66 6.54 -13.32 -6.07
CA SER A 66 7.37 -14.37 -6.66
C SER A 66 6.60 -15.68 -6.93
N SER A 67 5.64 -16.06 -6.08
CA SER A 67 4.82 -17.26 -6.30
C SER A 67 3.83 -17.10 -7.44
N LEU A 68 3.26 -15.90 -7.60
CA LEU A 68 2.33 -15.58 -8.68
C LEU A 68 3.03 -15.57 -10.04
N ASN A 69 4.24 -15.00 -10.12
CA ASN A 69 5.09 -14.95 -11.31
C ASN A 69 4.33 -14.59 -12.60
N CYS A 70 3.37 -13.66 -12.49
CA CYS A 70 2.49 -13.25 -13.58
C CYS A 70 2.58 -11.75 -13.88
N TYR A 71 3.32 -11.00 -13.07
CA TYR A 71 3.56 -9.57 -13.25
C TYR A 71 4.88 -9.33 -13.95
N THR A 72 4.87 -8.33 -14.82
CA THR A 72 6.01 -7.85 -15.59
C THR A 72 6.46 -6.46 -15.15
N ALA A 73 5.57 -5.69 -14.50
CA ALA A 73 5.83 -4.33 -14.05
C ALA A 73 5.11 -4.06 -12.73
N ILE A 74 5.81 -4.33 -11.62
CA ILE A 74 5.33 -4.07 -10.28
C ILE A 74 5.83 -2.68 -9.83
N THR A 75 4.90 -1.80 -9.52
CA THR A 75 5.21 -0.44 -9.06
C THR A 75 4.85 -0.28 -7.58
N CYS A 76 5.67 0.44 -6.83
CA CYS A 76 5.44 0.77 -5.43
C CYS A 76 5.37 2.28 -5.18
N ILE A 77 4.50 2.67 -4.25
CA ILE A 77 4.53 3.99 -3.62
C ILE A 77 4.77 3.78 -2.13
N THR A 78 5.94 4.17 -1.65
CA THR A 78 6.36 4.00 -0.26
C THR A 78 7.23 5.17 0.22
N ALA A 79 7.35 5.33 1.54
CA ALA A 79 8.41 6.17 2.12
C ALA A 79 9.43 5.38 2.92
N ASN A 80 9.34 4.04 2.89
CA ASN A 80 10.25 3.12 3.54
C ASN A 80 11.27 2.61 2.51
N GLU A 81 12.57 2.58 2.85
CA GLU A 81 13.63 2.10 1.95
C GLU A 81 13.37 0.68 1.46
N ILE A 82 13.36 0.44 0.14
CA ILE A 82 13.16 -0.90 -0.43
C ILE A 82 14.46 -1.71 -0.33
N ALA A 83 14.51 -2.67 0.58
CA ALA A 83 15.68 -3.53 0.78
C ALA A 83 15.49 -4.98 0.29
N PHE A 84 14.26 -5.43 0.05
CA PHE A 84 13.94 -6.87 -0.05
C PHE A 84 13.06 -7.27 -1.25
N MET A 85 12.78 -6.37 -2.20
CA MET A 85 11.90 -6.71 -3.32
C MET A 85 12.65 -6.50 -4.64
N THR A 86 13.21 -7.56 -5.20
CA THR A 86 13.74 -7.54 -6.57
C THR A 86 12.60 -7.28 -7.55
N ASP A 87 12.86 -6.42 -8.54
CA ASP A 87 11.94 -6.09 -9.64
C ASP A 87 10.68 -5.27 -9.27
N ILE A 88 10.76 -4.49 -8.18
CA ILE A 88 9.77 -3.47 -7.86
C ILE A 88 10.34 -2.08 -8.13
N TYR A 89 9.59 -1.29 -8.90
CA TYR A 89 9.91 0.11 -9.17
C TYR A 89 9.22 1.03 -8.16
N ASP A 90 9.99 1.69 -7.28
CA ASP A 90 9.48 2.78 -6.44
C ASP A 90 9.33 4.05 -7.29
N CYS A 91 8.11 4.56 -7.41
CA CYS A 91 7.84 5.77 -8.18
C CYS A 91 7.56 7.02 -7.32
N SER A 92 7.85 6.95 -6.02
CA SER A 92 7.49 7.98 -5.06
C SER A 92 8.23 9.31 -5.32
N ASP A 93 9.51 9.25 -5.68
CA ASP A 93 10.32 10.44 -5.95
C ASP A 93 9.93 11.11 -7.26
N GLU A 94 9.65 10.33 -8.31
CA GLU A 94 9.10 10.85 -9.56
C GLU A 94 7.77 11.55 -9.29
N LEU A 95 6.83 10.87 -8.64
CA LEU A 95 5.51 11.43 -8.29
C LEU A 95 5.61 12.71 -7.46
N ALA A 96 6.57 12.80 -6.53
CA ALA A 96 6.78 13.99 -5.71
C ALA A 96 7.20 15.23 -6.52
N THR A 97 7.83 15.02 -7.67
CA THR A 97 8.30 16.09 -8.57
C THR A 97 7.35 16.40 -9.72
N GLN A 98 6.32 15.57 -9.96
CA GLN A 98 5.36 15.77 -11.04
C GLN A 98 4.48 17.00 -10.82
N THR A 99 4.36 17.81 -11.87
CA THR A 99 3.40 18.92 -11.92
C THR A 99 1.98 18.44 -12.23
N CYS A 100 1.84 17.34 -12.98
CA CYS A 100 0.58 16.70 -13.34
C CYS A 100 0.66 15.19 -13.03
N ILE A 101 -0.01 14.79 -11.97
CA ILE A 101 -0.02 13.40 -11.47
C ILE A 101 -0.76 12.49 -12.46
N GLU A 102 -1.79 13.01 -13.10
CA GLU A 102 -2.62 12.29 -14.06
C GLU A 102 -1.82 11.91 -15.32
N SER A 103 -1.01 12.82 -15.86
CA SER A 103 -0.15 12.53 -17.01
C SER A 103 0.90 11.48 -16.66
N PHE A 104 1.49 11.55 -15.47
CA PHE A 104 2.43 10.52 -15.00
C PHE A 104 1.81 9.12 -15.03
N PHE A 105 0.62 8.94 -14.46
CA PHE A 105 -0.03 7.63 -14.44
C PHE A 105 -0.53 7.17 -15.81
N ASN A 106 -0.98 8.08 -16.67
CA ASN A 106 -1.49 7.73 -18.00
C ASN A 106 -0.38 7.42 -19.02
N GLU A 107 0.79 8.05 -18.87
CA GLU A 107 1.81 8.09 -19.94
C GLU A 107 3.17 7.52 -19.51
N GLN A 108 3.52 7.59 -18.22
CA GLN A 108 4.87 7.28 -17.73
C GLN A 108 4.90 6.05 -16.82
N CYS A 109 3.84 5.82 -16.05
CA CYS A 109 3.77 4.75 -15.06
C CYS A 109 2.92 3.58 -15.59
N LEU A 110 3.56 2.72 -16.37
CA LEU A 110 2.96 1.45 -16.81
C LEU A 110 3.19 0.39 -15.73
N PHE A 111 2.11 -0.24 -15.26
CA PHE A 111 2.18 -1.32 -14.29
C PHE A 111 1.07 -2.34 -14.54
N ASP A 112 1.34 -3.58 -14.18
CA ASP A 112 0.33 -4.65 -14.08
C ASP A 112 0.04 -5.03 -12.61
N CYS A 113 0.79 -4.48 -11.66
CA CYS A 113 0.47 -4.46 -10.24
C CYS A 113 1.01 -3.18 -9.57
N MET A 114 0.22 -2.59 -8.67
CA MET A 114 0.68 -1.48 -7.84
C MET A 114 0.51 -1.79 -6.36
N VAL A 115 1.57 -1.61 -5.58
CA VAL A 115 1.56 -1.69 -4.12
C VAL A 115 1.73 -0.30 -3.54
N ILE A 116 0.89 0.08 -2.60
CA ILE A 116 0.97 1.37 -1.91
C ILE A 116 1.14 1.05 -0.43
N GLU A 117 2.16 1.62 0.21
CA GLU A 117 2.45 1.48 1.63
C GLU A 117 2.17 2.83 2.33
N PRO A 118 0.90 3.23 2.59
CA PRO A 118 0.60 4.52 3.20
C PRO A 118 1.25 4.61 4.58
N CYS A 119 1.93 5.72 4.83
CA CYS A 119 2.48 6.05 6.13
C CYS A 119 2.27 7.54 6.42
N PRO A 120 2.43 8.00 7.68
CA PRO A 120 2.26 9.41 8.05
C PRO A 120 3.01 10.39 7.13
N LYS A 121 4.23 10.04 6.70
CA LYS A 121 5.03 10.88 5.78
C LYS A 121 4.36 11.04 4.41
N LEU A 122 3.84 9.95 3.83
CA LEU A 122 3.14 10.00 2.54
C LEU A 122 1.79 10.71 2.64
N VAL A 123 0.93 10.30 3.59
CA VAL A 123 -0.43 10.84 3.71
C VAL A 123 -0.47 12.33 4.01
N ASN A 124 0.59 12.87 4.61
CA ASN A 124 0.73 14.30 4.87
C ASN A 124 1.26 15.09 3.65
N SER A 125 1.81 14.42 2.64
CA SER A 125 2.28 15.07 1.42
C SER A 125 1.11 15.44 0.50
N SER A 126 1.21 16.60 -0.15
CA SER A 126 0.16 17.10 -1.04
C SER A 126 0.07 16.30 -2.34
N TRP A 127 1.21 15.83 -2.87
CA TRP A 127 1.26 15.01 -4.08
C TRP A 127 0.60 13.65 -3.86
N TYR A 128 0.81 13.01 -2.71
CA TYR A 128 0.22 11.70 -2.41
C TYR A 128 -1.31 11.79 -2.36
N LYS A 129 -1.86 12.83 -1.73
CA LYS A 129 -3.34 13.03 -1.70
C LYS A 129 -3.92 13.17 -3.11
N LYS A 130 -3.20 13.83 -4.03
CA LYS A 130 -3.58 13.94 -5.44
C LYS A 130 -3.48 12.58 -6.14
N ALA A 131 -2.37 11.86 -5.95
CA ALA A 131 -2.15 10.54 -6.50
C ALA A 131 -3.20 9.52 -6.04
N GLU A 132 -3.46 9.44 -4.74
CA GLU A 132 -4.49 8.58 -4.18
C GLU A 132 -5.87 8.92 -4.74
N LYS A 133 -6.24 10.22 -4.78
CA LYS A 133 -7.51 10.66 -5.36
C LYS A 133 -7.63 10.24 -6.82
N TYR A 134 -6.58 10.46 -7.60
CA TYR A 134 -6.55 10.09 -9.01
C TYR A 134 -6.71 8.57 -9.18
N LEU A 135 -5.88 7.75 -8.53
CA LEU A 135 -5.92 6.28 -8.61
C LEU A 135 -7.32 5.74 -8.27
N ARG A 136 -7.98 6.32 -7.25
CA ARG A 136 -9.35 5.95 -6.84
C ARG A 136 -10.44 6.32 -7.85
N SER A 137 -10.20 7.34 -8.68
CA SER A 137 -11.14 7.80 -9.72
C SER A 137 -10.79 7.33 -11.14
N SER A 138 -9.57 6.83 -11.32
CA SER A 138 -9.04 6.38 -12.60
C SER A 138 -9.62 5.02 -13.01
N THR A 139 -9.57 4.71 -14.30
CA THR A 139 -9.90 3.38 -14.81
C THR A 139 -8.77 2.37 -14.63
N MET A 140 -7.61 2.76 -14.08
CA MET A 140 -6.46 1.86 -13.92
C MET A 140 -6.80 0.64 -13.07
N SER A 141 -7.58 0.82 -12.01
CA SER A 141 -8.04 -0.27 -11.15
C SER A 141 -8.99 -1.24 -11.85
N LEU A 142 -9.50 -0.92 -13.05
CA LEU A 142 -10.29 -1.87 -13.86
C LEU A 142 -9.41 -2.89 -14.58
N HIS A 143 -8.10 -2.62 -14.66
CA HIS A 143 -7.16 -3.40 -15.46
C HIS A 143 -6.04 -4.02 -14.63
N ALA A 144 -5.72 -3.45 -13.47
CA ALA A 144 -4.67 -3.95 -12.58
C ALA A 144 -5.10 -3.92 -11.10
N PRO A 145 -4.57 -4.83 -10.26
CA PRO A 145 -4.64 -4.73 -8.81
C PRO A 145 -3.86 -3.51 -8.30
N ILE A 146 -4.49 -2.74 -7.42
CA ILE A 146 -3.86 -1.68 -6.63
C ILE A 146 -4.06 -2.03 -5.16
N ILE A 147 -2.98 -2.44 -4.49
CA ILE A 147 -2.99 -2.98 -3.15
C ILE A 147 -2.51 -1.92 -2.16
N PHE A 148 -3.41 -1.45 -1.30
CA PHE A 148 -3.03 -0.63 -0.14
C PHE A 148 -2.65 -1.54 1.03
N VAL A 149 -1.41 -1.43 1.48
CA VAL A 149 -0.85 -2.20 2.59
C VAL A 149 -0.67 -1.29 3.80
N ALA A 150 -1.54 -1.47 4.79
CA ALA A 150 -1.45 -0.75 6.05
C ALA A 150 -0.71 -1.60 7.09
N TYR A 151 0.15 -0.95 7.87
CA TYR A 151 0.91 -1.61 8.93
C TYR A 151 0.36 -1.27 10.31
N THR A 152 -0.18 -2.26 11.00
CA THR A 152 -0.69 -2.14 12.36
C THR A 152 0.46 -2.42 13.32
N LYS A 153 1.15 -1.36 13.78
CA LYS A 153 2.30 -1.48 14.68
C LYS A 153 2.01 -2.52 15.77
N SER A 154 2.80 -3.59 15.82
CA SER A 154 2.65 -4.61 16.85
C SER A 154 2.80 -3.95 18.22
N ALA A 155 1.81 -4.11 19.11
CA ALA A 155 2.03 -3.83 20.53
C ALA A 155 3.05 -4.87 21.01
N SER A 156 4.29 -4.43 21.17
CA SER A 156 5.35 -5.16 21.87
C SER A 156 5.00 -5.33 23.34
#